data_AF-A0A4R8ZL03-F1
#
_entry.id   AF-A0A4R8ZL03-F1
#
_cell.length_a   1.000
_cell.length_b   1.000
_cell.length_c   1.000
_cell.angle_alpha   90.00
_cell.angle_beta   90.00
_cell.angle_gamma   90.00
#
_symmetry.space_group_name_H-M   'P 1'
#
loop_
_entity.id
_entity.type
_entity.pdbx_description
1 polymer ?
#
loop_
_entity_poly.entity_id
_entity_poly.type
_entity_poly.pdbx_seq_one_letter_code
_entity_poly.pdbx_strand_id
1 'polypeptide(L)'
;MDNLALQLRAAAERDDALHAALDQEFADLNGSSRGTQDVLDALWWAAHPLQPTPIGHTDPAVYLIELQAAVFSRAAVPEPPVERIEAGLIVRATASEHRLRQLTLHLAARAAAVDQLVTRFGRGLAQSTDAVVPVDEDLTAGVSSPSPPAPTDSSAATGIYSSRPTSRVRWRTIVLAIGITIGVLGTLGAQALQHSFTATFANAASSPAPLPDAAAIQTVTAIFDQPADPQAGELADLGPAYNTVRVAGLPPRGTYGIYLAQRGTSQYCLVIQHVDRTASSICAGANVIAQEGLRLNTVVWGALGVDETGPPVLLDLTATWLTDGTVMSSTMPHVPPGSAYAMP
;
A
#
# COMPACT_ATOMS: atom_id res chain seq x y z
N MET A 1 -1.97 5.52 7.92
CA MET A 1 -2.93 5.93 6.87
C MET A 1 -4.30 5.34 7.16
N ASP A 2 -4.39 4.03 7.43
CA ASP A 2 -5.66 3.27 7.53
C ASP A 2 -6.68 3.85 8.53
N ASN A 3 -6.23 4.30 9.70
CA ASN A 3 -7.11 4.90 10.71
C ASN A 3 -7.70 6.24 10.22
N LEU A 4 -6.93 7.03 9.47
CA LEU A 4 -7.35 8.36 9.03
C LEU A 4 -8.39 8.27 7.91
N ALA A 5 -8.26 7.31 6.99
CA ALA A 5 -9.27 7.06 5.96
C ALA A 5 -10.64 6.70 6.57
N LEU A 6 -10.65 5.88 7.64
CA LEU A 6 -11.87 5.54 8.37
C LEU A 6 -12.46 6.72 9.13
N GLN A 7 -11.62 7.54 9.77
CA GLN A 7 -12.08 8.77 10.43
C GLN A 7 -12.70 9.75 9.44
N LEU A 8 -12.06 9.95 8.29
CA LEU A 8 -12.56 10.83 7.24
C LEU A 8 -13.89 10.32 6.67
N ARG A 9 -14.01 9.01 6.42
CA ARG A 9 -15.28 8.39 6.02
C ARG A 9 -16.36 8.62 7.07
N ALA A 10 -16.08 8.32 8.33
CA ALA A 10 -17.05 8.47 9.42
C ALA A 10 -17.45 9.93 9.66
N ALA A 11 -16.58 10.90 9.34
CA ALA A 11 -16.91 12.32 9.37
C ALA A 11 -17.82 12.70 8.19
N ALA A 12 -17.50 12.23 6.99
CA ALA A 12 -18.31 12.46 5.79
C ALA A 12 -19.71 11.84 5.90
N GLU A 13 -19.85 10.65 6.51
CA GLU A 13 -21.16 10.03 6.80
C GLU A 13 -22.02 10.86 7.77
N ARG A 14 -21.44 11.80 8.52
CA ARG A 14 -22.14 12.69 9.47
C ARG A 14 -22.36 14.11 8.94
N ASP A 15 -21.67 14.48 7.86
CA ASP A 15 -21.65 15.84 7.31
C ASP A 15 -21.81 15.79 5.78
N ASP A 16 -23.02 16.06 5.31
CA ASP A 16 -23.38 16.06 3.89
C ASP A 16 -22.54 17.06 3.06
N ALA A 17 -22.13 18.18 3.67
CA ALA A 17 -21.31 19.18 2.97
C ALA A 17 -19.88 18.66 2.78
N LEU A 18 -19.33 17.98 3.79
CA LEU A 18 -18.04 17.30 3.67
C LEU A 18 -18.12 16.16 2.65
N HIS A 19 -19.16 15.34 2.67
CA HIS A 19 -19.35 14.28 1.66
C HIS A 19 -19.38 14.86 0.25
N ALA A 20 -20.21 15.88 -0.01
CA ALA A 20 -20.27 16.52 -1.32
C ALA A 20 -18.93 17.12 -1.77
N ALA A 21 -18.16 17.70 -0.84
CA ALA A 21 -16.82 18.22 -1.13
C ALA A 21 -15.82 17.11 -1.50
N LEU A 22 -15.83 16.00 -0.75
CA LEU A 22 -14.99 14.84 -1.03
C LEU A 22 -15.35 14.19 -2.37
N ASP A 23 -16.64 14.04 -2.67
CA ASP A 23 -17.10 13.46 -3.95
C ASP A 23 -16.64 14.30 -5.14
N GLN A 24 -16.79 15.63 -5.04
CA GLN A 24 -16.37 16.53 -6.10
C GLN A 24 -14.85 16.48 -6.30
N GLU A 25 -14.06 16.56 -5.22
CA GLU A 25 -12.60 16.50 -5.31
C GLU A 25 -12.11 15.12 -5.80
N PHE A 26 -12.73 14.04 -5.34
CA PHE A 26 -12.41 12.69 -5.81
C PHE A 26 -12.67 12.53 -7.30
N ALA A 27 -13.80 13.04 -7.81
CA ALA A 27 -14.12 13.01 -9.23
C ALA A 27 -13.11 13.81 -10.07
N ASP A 28 -12.70 14.99 -9.57
CA ASP A 28 -11.71 15.85 -10.23
C ASP A 28 -10.33 15.17 -10.28
N LEU A 29 -9.90 14.53 -9.19
CA LEU A 29 -8.62 13.83 -9.10
C LEU A 29 -8.58 12.54 -9.95
N ASN A 30 -9.68 11.80 -10.01
CA ASN A 30 -9.75 10.54 -10.73
C ASN A 30 -10.08 10.71 -12.23
N GLY A 31 -10.19 11.96 -12.71
CA GLY A 31 -10.46 12.29 -14.11
C GLY A 31 -11.76 11.70 -14.67
N SER A 32 -12.64 11.23 -13.79
CA SER A 32 -13.84 10.48 -14.14
C SER A 32 -15.04 11.40 -14.00
N SER A 33 -15.72 11.66 -15.12
CA SER A 33 -16.97 12.42 -15.14
C SER A 33 -18.02 11.63 -14.35
N ARG A 34 -18.31 12.08 -13.11
CA ARG A 34 -19.39 11.60 -12.21
C ARG A 34 -19.93 10.20 -12.56
N GLY A 35 -19.13 9.18 -12.28
CA GLY A 35 -19.41 7.81 -12.68
C GLY A 35 -19.31 6.82 -11.53
N THR A 36 -20.46 6.47 -10.98
CA THR A 36 -20.80 5.24 -10.22
C THR A 36 -20.03 4.86 -8.95
N GLN A 37 -18.83 5.37 -8.70
CA GLN A 37 -18.04 5.02 -7.51
C GLN A 37 -18.06 6.16 -6.49
N ASP A 38 -18.73 5.91 -5.37
CA ASP A 38 -18.83 6.81 -4.22
C ASP A 38 -17.45 6.95 -3.54
N VAL A 39 -17.05 8.17 -3.18
CA VAL A 39 -15.81 8.43 -2.43
C VAL A 39 -15.77 7.63 -1.12
N LEU A 40 -16.93 7.37 -0.51
CA LEU A 40 -17.04 6.59 0.72
C LEU A 40 -16.64 5.12 0.53
N ASP A 41 -16.90 4.55 -0.64
CA ASP A 41 -16.47 3.19 -1.00
C ASP A 41 -14.95 3.16 -1.25
N ALA A 42 -14.40 4.18 -1.91
CA ALA A 42 -12.95 4.31 -2.10
C ALA A 42 -12.21 4.42 -0.76
N LEU A 43 -12.72 5.23 0.18
CA LEU A 43 -12.20 5.35 1.54
C LEU A 43 -12.33 4.05 2.33
N TRP A 44 -13.41 3.28 2.11
CA TRP A 44 -13.56 1.96 2.72
C TRP A 44 -12.49 0.99 2.26
N TRP A 45 -12.33 0.84 0.95
CA TRP A 45 -11.37 -0.13 0.38
C TRP A 45 -9.93 0.24 0.71
N ALA A 46 -9.62 1.51 0.90
CA ALA A 46 -8.31 1.94 1.39
C ALA A 46 -8.01 1.37 2.79
N ALA A 47 -9.02 1.23 3.65
CA ALA A 47 -8.87 0.65 4.99
C ALA A 47 -9.19 -0.86 5.05
N HIS A 48 -9.98 -1.37 4.10
CA HIS A 48 -10.42 -2.77 4.01
C HIS A 48 -10.22 -3.32 2.59
N PRO A 49 -8.96 -3.54 2.16
CA PRO A 49 -8.68 -4.02 0.82
C PRO A 49 -9.37 -5.35 0.53
N LEU A 50 -9.90 -5.51 -0.69
CA LEU A 50 -10.57 -6.72 -1.18
C LEU A 50 -11.87 -7.12 -0.44
N GLN A 51 -12.28 -6.36 0.57
CA GLN A 51 -13.55 -6.59 1.25
C GLN A 51 -14.68 -5.82 0.54
N PRO A 52 -15.89 -6.39 0.45
CA PRO A 52 -17.03 -5.63 0.00
C PRO A 52 -17.32 -4.49 0.98
N THR A 53 -17.93 -3.41 0.48
CA THR A 53 -18.39 -2.30 1.31
C THR A 53 -19.61 -2.75 2.14
N PRO A 54 -20.00 -2.03 3.21
CA PRO A 54 -21.17 -2.38 4.01
C PRO A 54 -22.49 -2.45 3.20
N ILE A 55 -22.57 -1.72 2.08
CA ILE A 55 -23.71 -1.73 1.15
C ILE A 55 -23.60 -2.84 0.08
N GLY A 56 -22.51 -3.61 0.08
CA GLY A 56 -22.30 -4.78 -0.77
C GLY A 56 -21.51 -4.52 -2.05
N HIS A 57 -20.93 -3.33 -2.25
CA HIS A 57 -20.10 -3.07 -3.43
C HIS A 57 -18.76 -3.79 -3.34
N THR A 58 -18.40 -4.54 -4.38
CA THR A 58 -17.14 -5.29 -4.45
C THR A 58 -15.98 -4.35 -4.77
N ASP A 59 -14.83 -4.54 -4.12
CA ASP A 59 -13.59 -3.84 -4.46
C ASP A 59 -13.16 -4.20 -5.90
N PRO A 60 -13.02 -3.23 -6.82
CA PRO A 60 -12.49 -3.44 -8.15
C PRO A 60 -11.13 -4.17 -8.19
N ALA A 61 -10.33 -4.10 -7.11
CA ALA A 61 -9.08 -4.85 -7.01
C ALA A 61 -9.27 -6.38 -7.03
N VAL A 62 -10.47 -6.89 -6.74
CA VAL A 62 -10.79 -8.32 -6.86
C VAL A 62 -10.62 -8.82 -8.31
N TYR A 63 -10.93 -7.97 -9.30
CA TYR A 63 -10.80 -8.34 -10.71
C TYR A 63 -9.34 -8.41 -11.21
N LEU A 64 -8.37 -7.89 -10.45
CA LEU A 64 -6.95 -7.98 -10.83
C LEU A 64 -6.48 -9.43 -10.90
N ILE A 65 -6.85 -10.24 -9.91
CA ILE A 65 -6.40 -11.64 -9.83
C ILE A 65 -6.95 -12.44 -11.01
N GLU A 66 -8.23 -12.23 -11.35
CA GLU A 66 -8.87 -12.88 -12.49
C GLU A 66 -8.21 -12.47 -13.81
N LEU A 67 -7.97 -11.17 -14.02
CA LEU A 67 -7.31 -10.68 -15.22
C LEU A 67 -5.85 -11.11 -15.33
N GLN A 68 -5.11 -11.13 -14.22
CA GLN A 68 -3.75 -11.65 -14.18
C GLN A 68 -3.70 -13.14 -14.54
N ALA A 69 -4.66 -13.94 -14.04
CA ALA A 69 -4.78 -15.33 -14.42
C ALA A 69 -5.11 -15.48 -15.92
N ALA A 70 -5.99 -14.63 -16.46
CA ALA A 70 -6.32 -14.64 -17.89
C ALA A 70 -5.12 -14.28 -18.78
N VAL A 71 -4.23 -13.39 -18.34
CA VAL A 71 -3.05 -12.96 -19.12
C VAL A 71 -1.86 -13.91 -18.97
N PHE A 72 -1.57 -14.37 -17.75
CA PHE A 72 -0.30 -15.05 -17.45
C PHE A 72 -0.41 -16.56 -17.23
N SER A 73 -1.62 -17.13 -17.14
CA SER A 73 -1.75 -18.58 -16.95
C SER A 73 -1.44 -19.35 -18.23
N ARG A 74 -0.74 -20.49 -18.09
CA ARG A 74 -0.53 -21.43 -19.21
C ARG A 74 -1.82 -22.05 -19.74
N ALA A 75 -2.87 -22.03 -18.93
CA ALA A 75 -4.20 -22.53 -19.27
C ALA A 75 -5.11 -21.44 -19.86
N ALA A 76 -4.61 -20.22 -20.04
CA ALA A 76 -5.37 -19.13 -20.63
C ALA A 76 -5.83 -19.50 -22.04
N VAL A 77 -7.08 -19.14 -22.36
CA VAL A 77 -7.62 -19.29 -23.70
C VAL A 77 -6.87 -18.31 -24.61
N PRO A 78 -6.29 -18.76 -25.74
CA PRO A 78 -5.58 -17.86 -26.64
C PRO A 78 -6.54 -16.82 -27.21
N GLU A 79 -6.22 -15.55 -26.99
CA GLU A 79 -6.96 -14.40 -27.49
C GLU A 79 -6.20 -13.75 -28.67
N PRO A 80 -6.90 -13.32 -29.74
CA PRO A 80 -6.25 -12.58 -30.81
C PRO A 80 -5.81 -11.19 -30.31
N PRO A 81 -4.64 -10.68 -30.78
CA PRO A 81 -4.23 -9.33 -30.45
C PRO A 81 -5.15 -8.31 -31.15
N VAL A 82 -5.51 -7.28 -30.40
CA VAL A 82 -6.29 -6.13 -30.85
C VAL A 82 -5.41 -4.89 -30.73
N GLU A 83 -5.59 -3.93 -31.62
CA GLU A 83 -4.92 -2.63 -31.54
C GLU A 83 -5.85 -1.63 -30.87
N ARG A 84 -5.38 -0.95 -29.81
CA ARG A 84 -6.09 0.15 -29.16
C ARG A 84 -5.17 1.31 -28.91
N ILE A 85 -5.77 2.51 -28.90
CA ILE A 85 -5.06 3.73 -28.53
C ILE A 85 -5.11 3.86 -27.00
N GLU A 86 -3.96 3.79 -26.35
CA GLU A 86 -3.79 3.99 -24.91
C GLU A 86 -2.79 5.13 -24.70
N ALA A 87 -3.18 6.16 -23.94
CA ALA A 87 -2.36 7.35 -23.71
C ALA A 87 -1.77 7.98 -25.00
N GLY A 88 -2.51 7.91 -26.11
CA GLY A 88 -2.08 8.44 -27.42
C GLY A 88 -1.17 7.52 -28.23
N LEU A 89 -0.82 6.33 -27.73
CA LEU A 89 -0.02 5.33 -28.42
C LEU A 89 -0.88 4.16 -28.88
N ILE A 90 -0.61 3.63 -30.08
CA ILE A 90 -1.25 2.40 -30.55
C ILE A 90 -0.54 1.22 -29.89
N VAL A 91 -1.24 0.53 -28.99
CA VAL A 91 -0.78 -0.67 -28.29
C VAL A 91 -1.46 -1.88 -28.91
N ARG A 92 -0.67 -2.87 -29.31
CA ARG A 92 -1.15 -4.15 -29.82
C ARG A 92 -1.05 -5.21 -28.71
N ALA A 93 -2.19 -5.63 -28.19
CA ALA A 93 -2.27 -6.53 -27.03
C ALA A 93 -3.57 -7.34 -27.06
N THR A 94 -3.68 -8.39 -26.26
CA THR A 94 -4.94 -9.14 -26.14
C THR A 94 -6.01 -8.30 -25.43
N ALA A 95 -7.28 -8.71 -25.52
CA ALA A 95 -8.37 -7.97 -24.86
C ALA A 95 -8.20 -8.00 -23.33
N SER A 96 -7.77 -9.14 -22.78
CA SER A 96 -7.46 -9.30 -21.36
C SER A 96 -6.27 -8.45 -20.90
N GLU A 97 -5.21 -8.32 -21.71
CA GLU A 97 -4.08 -7.43 -21.42
C GLU A 97 -4.50 -5.95 -21.37
N HIS A 98 -5.31 -5.50 -22.32
CA HIS A 98 -5.85 -4.14 -22.32
C HIS A 98 -6.69 -3.86 -21.06
N ARG A 99 -7.57 -4.79 -20.67
CA ARG A 99 -8.36 -4.66 -19.44
C ARG A 99 -7.47 -4.62 -18.19
N LEU A 100 -6.43 -5.47 -18.13
CA LEU A 100 -5.49 -5.48 -17.01
C LEU A 100 -4.77 -4.15 -16.87
N ARG A 101 -4.24 -3.59 -17.98
CA ARG A 101 -3.59 -2.27 -17.96
C ARG A 101 -4.56 -1.17 -17.53
N GLN A 102 -5.75 -1.14 -18.11
CA GLN A 102 -6.77 -0.15 -17.78
C GLN A 102 -7.18 -0.23 -16.30
N LEU A 103 -7.43 -1.43 -15.77
CA LEU A 103 -7.78 -1.63 -14.36
C LEU A 103 -6.62 -1.21 -13.45
N THR A 104 -5.38 -1.54 -13.80
CA THR A 104 -4.19 -1.17 -13.02
C THR A 104 -4.03 0.36 -12.96
N LEU A 105 -4.21 1.06 -14.09
CA LEU A 105 -4.18 2.52 -14.14
C LEU A 105 -5.32 3.13 -13.31
N HIS A 106 -6.53 2.58 -13.42
CA HIS A 106 -7.69 3.03 -12.63
C HIS A 106 -7.46 2.88 -11.12
N LEU A 107 -6.95 1.73 -10.69
CA LEU A 107 -6.66 1.48 -9.28
C LEU A 107 -5.55 2.39 -8.74
N ALA A 108 -4.51 2.65 -9.54
CA ALA A 108 -3.43 3.56 -9.18
C ALA A 108 -3.92 5.02 -9.05
N ALA A 109 -4.70 5.50 -10.02
CA ALA A 109 -5.30 6.84 -9.99
C ALA A 109 -6.22 7.01 -8.78
N ARG A 110 -7.07 6.01 -8.50
CA ARG A 110 -7.92 5.98 -7.32
C ARG A 110 -7.13 6.03 -6.02
N ALA A 111 -6.08 5.22 -5.88
CA ALA A 111 -5.25 5.19 -4.68
C ALA A 111 -4.57 6.55 -4.44
N ALA A 112 -4.04 7.17 -5.50
CA ALA A 112 -3.46 8.51 -5.43
C ALA A 112 -4.51 9.58 -5.05
N ALA A 113 -5.74 9.48 -5.57
CA ALA A 113 -6.81 10.39 -5.21
C ALA A 113 -7.18 10.28 -3.72
N VAL A 114 -7.31 9.06 -3.19
CA VAL A 114 -7.59 8.83 -1.77
C VAL A 114 -6.47 9.38 -0.87
N ASP A 115 -5.20 9.15 -1.23
CA ASP A 115 -4.06 9.65 -0.46
C ASP A 115 -4.05 11.19 -0.38
N GLN A 116 -4.38 11.86 -1.49
CA GLN A 116 -4.51 13.32 -1.53
C GLN A 116 -5.67 13.83 -0.67
N LEU A 117 -6.84 13.17 -0.72
CA LEU A 117 -7.99 13.53 0.13
C LEU A 117 -7.64 13.38 1.62
N VAL A 118 -7.08 12.23 2.00
CA VAL A 118 -6.64 11.94 3.38
C VAL A 118 -5.62 12.99 3.84
N THR A 119 -4.66 13.35 3.00
CA THR A 119 -3.63 14.35 3.33
C THR A 119 -4.20 15.77 3.47
N ARG A 120 -5.22 16.12 2.68
CA ARG A 120 -5.83 17.45 2.65
C ARG A 120 -6.85 17.62 3.77
N PHE A 121 -7.84 16.73 3.85
CA PHE A 121 -8.93 16.82 4.81
C PHE A 121 -8.58 16.24 6.18
N GLY A 122 -7.66 15.27 6.25
CA GLY A 122 -7.23 14.67 7.51
C GLY A 122 -6.53 15.63 8.47
N ARG A 123 -5.84 16.65 7.94
CA ARG A 123 -5.24 17.71 8.77
C ARG A 123 -6.28 18.53 9.53
N GLY A 124 -7.42 18.83 8.92
CA GLY A 124 -8.51 19.56 9.57
C GLY A 124 -9.20 18.75 10.67
N LEU A 125 -9.35 17.44 10.45
CA LEU A 125 -9.89 16.51 11.45
C LEU A 125 -8.99 16.44 12.69
N ALA A 126 -7.67 16.28 12.51
CA ALA A 126 -6.72 16.20 13.62
C ALA A 126 -6.71 17.48 14.49
N GLN A 127 -6.78 18.66 13.84
CA GLN A 127 -6.79 19.95 14.54
C GLN A 127 -8.08 20.21 15.31
N SER A 128 -9.21 19.65 14.85
CA SER A 128 -10.50 19.82 15.53
C SER A 128 -10.61 19.00 16.82
N THR A 129 -9.88 17.88 16.92
CA THR A 129 -9.80 17.05 18.13
C THR A 129 -8.91 17.63 19.22
N ASP A 130 -7.89 18.43 18.87
CA ASP A 130 -6.96 19.05 19.82
C ASP A 130 -7.41 20.43 20.31
N ALA A 131 -8.52 20.96 19.79
CA ALA A 131 -9.19 22.12 20.36
C ALA A 131 -9.86 21.74 21.69
N VAL A 132 -9.03 21.50 22.72
CA VAL A 132 -9.42 21.56 24.12
C VAL A 132 -9.93 22.98 24.35
N VAL A 133 -11.25 23.12 24.36
CA VAL A 133 -11.91 24.31 24.89
C VAL A 133 -11.35 24.50 26.31
N PRO A 134 -10.68 25.62 26.62
CA PRO A 134 -10.31 25.90 28.00
C PRO A 134 -11.62 25.94 28.78
N VAL A 135 -11.80 24.94 29.65
CA VAL A 135 -12.81 24.99 30.68
C VAL A 135 -12.38 26.13 31.58
N ASP A 136 -13.05 27.27 31.47
CA ASP A 136 -12.99 28.32 32.47
C ASP A 136 -13.50 27.71 33.78
N GLU A 137 -12.56 27.30 34.63
CA GLU A 137 -12.80 26.73 35.95
C GLU A 137 -13.08 27.86 36.96
N ASP A 138 -14.04 28.73 36.63
CA ASP A 138 -14.53 29.78 37.53
C ASP A 138 -16.05 29.68 37.72
N LEU A 139 -16.50 28.53 38.25
CA LEU A 139 -17.84 28.37 38.82
C LEU A 139 -17.79 27.47 40.07
N THR A 140 -16.97 27.82 41.04
CA THR A 140 -17.19 27.40 42.44
C THR A 140 -17.97 28.49 43.18
N ALA A 141 -19.27 28.60 42.90
CA ALA A 141 -20.19 29.34 43.75
C ALA A 141 -21.64 28.82 43.63
N GLY A 142 -21.93 27.73 44.35
CA GLY A 142 -23.17 27.63 45.11
C GLY A 142 -24.43 27.08 44.45
N VAL A 143 -25.13 26.29 45.27
CA VAL A 143 -26.59 26.12 45.34
C VAL A 143 -27.19 24.86 44.68
N SER A 144 -27.28 23.84 45.55
CA SER A 144 -28.47 23.04 45.86
C SER A 144 -28.98 21.98 44.88
N SER A 145 -28.80 20.72 45.31
CA SER A 145 -29.69 19.60 45.00
C SER A 145 -31.15 19.89 45.37
N PRO A 146 -32.10 19.37 44.58
CA PRO A 146 -33.32 18.79 45.11
C PRO A 146 -33.45 17.30 44.76
N SER A 147 -33.91 16.54 45.76
CA SER A 147 -34.31 15.14 45.69
C SER A 147 -35.60 14.91 44.88
N PRO A 148 -35.92 13.65 44.51
CA PRO A 148 -36.94 13.29 43.53
C PRO A 148 -38.33 13.08 44.14
N PRO A 149 -39.42 13.19 43.35
CA PRO A 149 -40.70 12.56 43.68
C PRO A 149 -40.95 11.27 42.88
N ALA A 150 -41.60 10.34 43.57
CA ALA A 150 -42.04 9.01 43.16
C ALA A 150 -43.37 9.06 42.34
N PRO A 151 -43.86 7.93 41.82
CA PRO A 151 -44.73 7.86 40.63
C PRO A 151 -46.22 8.00 40.94
N THR A 152 -47.02 8.34 39.94
CA THR A 152 -48.48 8.13 39.99
C THR A 152 -49.04 7.77 38.62
N ASP A 153 -49.87 6.75 38.66
CA ASP A 153 -50.56 6.05 37.58
C ASP A 153 -51.59 6.88 36.81
N SER A 154 -52.03 6.24 35.70
CA SER A 154 -53.40 6.21 35.17
C SER A 154 -53.77 7.09 33.97
N SER A 155 -53.87 6.38 32.85
CA SER A 155 -55.12 6.14 32.12
C SER A 155 -55.59 7.12 31.02
N ALA A 156 -55.38 6.64 29.78
CA ALA A 156 -56.41 6.35 28.76
C ALA A 156 -57.31 7.47 28.19
N ALA A 157 -57.20 7.68 26.86
CA ALA A 157 -58.33 7.66 25.90
C ALA A 157 -57.79 7.61 24.45
N THR A 158 -57.86 6.51 23.69
CA THR A 158 -58.91 6.05 22.73
C THR A 158 -59.22 6.98 21.53
N GLY A 159 -59.12 6.46 20.29
CA GLY A 159 -59.77 7.02 19.09
C GLY A 159 -58.95 7.01 17.76
N ILE A 160 -58.68 5.86 17.11
CA ILE A 160 -59.40 5.27 15.93
C ILE A 160 -58.88 5.69 14.53
N TYR A 161 -58.23 4.72 13.86
CA TYR A 161 -58.19 4.28 12.44
C TYR A 161 -58.12 5.24 11.21
N SER A 162 -57.15 4.99 10.31
CA SER A 162 -57.36 4.31 8.99
C SER A 162 -56.03 4.24 8.18
N SER A 163 -55.45 3.05 8.01
CA SER A 163 -55.45 2.18 6.81
C SER A 163 -54.19 2.28 5.90
N ARG A 164 -53.37 1.22 5.99
CA ARG A 164 -52.32 0.77 5.05
C ARG A 164 -52.92 0.35 3.70
N PRO A 165 -52.08 0.20 2.66
CA PRO A 165 -51.79 -1.17 2.23
C PRO A 165 -50.30 -1.52 2.18
N THR A 166 -50.04 -2.75 2.60
CA THR A 166 -48.76 -3.45 2.66
C THR A 166 -48.43 -4.13 1.33
N SER A 167 -47.19 -4.11 0.85
CA SER A 167 -46.64 -5.20 0.05
C SER A 167 -45.66 -6.02 0.89
N ARG A 168 -45.89 -7.33 0.91
CA ARG A 168 -45.11 -8.34 1.61
C ARG A 168 -44.23 -9.03 0.58
N VAL A 169 -42.93 -9.12 0.82
CA VAL A 169 -42.12 -10.20 0.25
C VAL A 169 -41.48 -10.94 1.42
N ARG A 170 -42.01 -12.13 1.66
CA ARG A 170 -41.46 -13.13 2.57
C ARG A 170 -40.64 -14.07 1.73
N TRP A 171 -39.35 -14.24 2.03
CA TRP A 171 -38.69 -15.53 1.79
C TRP A 171 -37.95 -15.96 3.04
N ARG A 172 -38.18 -17.22 3.38
CA ARG A 172 -37.88 -17.84 4.67
C ARG A 172 -36.44 -18.32 4.71
N THR A 173 -35.87 -18.10 5.88
CA THR A 173 -34.74 -18.76 6.55
C THR A 173 -34.56 -20.25 6.25
N ILE A 174 -33.29 -20.66 6.08
CA ILE A 174 -32.76 -21.95 6.52
C ILE A 174 -31.65 -21.67 7.55
N VAL A 175 -31.67 -22.43 8.65
CA VAL A 175 -30.85 -22.31 9.86
C VAL A 175 -29.79 -23.42 9.89
N LEU A 176 -28.72 -23.19 10.68
CA LEU A 176 -27.62 -24.05 11.15
C LEU A 176 -26.33 -24.03 10.30
N ALA A 177 -25.12 -23.93 10.85
CA ALA A 177 -24.65 -24.27 12.20
C ALA A 177 -23.50 -23.37 12.71
N ILE A 178 -23.39 -23.31 14.04
CA ILE A 178 -22.33 -22.67 14.82
C ILE A 178 -21.07 -23.56 14.78
N GLY A 179 -19.94 -22.97 14.44
CA GLY A 179 -18.61 -23.57 14.63
C GLY A 179 -17.62 -22.46 14.98
N ILE A 180 -17.21 -22.40 16.25
CA ILE A 180 -16.16 -21.50 16.74
C ILE A 180 -14.81 -22.12 16.38
N THR A 181 -14.02 -21.44 15.56
CA THR A 181 -12.58 -21.69 15.43
C THR A 181 -11.83 -20.37 15.57
N ILE A 182 -11.16 -20.22 16.71
CA ILE A 182 -10.07 -19.27 16.92
C ILE A 182 -8.83 -19.85 16.23
N GLY A 183 -8.17 -19.07 15.36
CA GLY A 183 -6.90 -19.49 14.76
C GLY A 183 -6.40 -18.64 13.58
N VAL A 184 -5.59 -17.63 13.92
CA VAL A 184 -4.30 -17.26 13.30
C VAL A 184 -4.21 -17.01 11.77
N LEU A 185 -3.79 -15.76 11.47
CA LEU A 185 -3.08 -15.22 10.30
C LEU A 185 -3.56 -15.52 8.86
N GLY A 186 -3.75 -14.44 8.10
CA GLY A 186 -3.90 -14.49 6.64
C GLY A 186 -3.74 -13.10 6.01
N THR A 187 -2.58 -12.48 6.16
CA THR A 187 -2.13 -11.40 5.28
C THR A 187 -2.04 -11.94 3.85
N LEU A 188 -2.63 -11.26 2.86
CA LEU A 188 -2.30 -11.23 1.40
C LEU A 188 -3.42 -10.40 0.73
N GLY A 189 -3.17 -9.41 -0.16
CA GLY A 189 -2.20 -9.45 -1.24
C GLY A 189 -1.78 -8.06 -1.74
N ALA A 190 -0.51 -7.74 -1.49
CA ALA A 190 0.34 -6.86 -2.30
C ALA A 190 1.74 -7.48 -2.42
N GLN A 191 1.82 -8.81 -2.45
CA GLN A 191 3.07 -9.57 -2.44
C GLN A 191 3.01 -10.65 -3.53
N ALA A 192 3.20 -10.24 -4.77
CA ALA A 192 3.58 -11.14 -5.85
C ALA A 192 4.90 -10.63 -6.41
N LEU A 193 5.97 -10.85 -5.64
CA LEU A 193 7.37 -11.01 -6.07
C LEU A 193 8.35 -11.21 -4.89
N GLN A 194 7.88 -11.31 -3.64
CA GLN A 194 8.72 -11.67 -2.49
C GLN A 194 8.45 -13.11 -2.03
N HIS A 195 9.06 -14.07 -2.70
CA HIS A 195 9.37 -15.40 -2.13
C HIS A 195 10.91 -15.46 -2.15
N SER A 196 11.63 -15.43 -1.03
CA SER A 196 11.63 -16.46 -0.01
C SER A 196 12.35 -15.95 1.25
N PHE A 197 11.73 -16.01 2.43
CA PHE A 197 12.45 -16.13 3.71
C PHE A 197 11.53 -16.76 4.77
N THR A 198 11.62 -18.08 4.92
CA THR A 198 11.29 -18.76 6.18
C THR A 198 12.55 -18.78 7.04
N ALA A 199 12.62 -17.91 8.05
CA ALA A 199 13.63 -18.03 9.09
C ALA A 199 13.23 -19.20 10.01
N THR A 200 13.93 -20.32 9.90
CA THR A 200 13.86 -21.39 10.90
C THR A 200 14.57 -20.88 12.16
N PHE A 201 13.80 -20.35 13.11
CA PHE A 201 14.33 -20.04 14.44
C PHE A 201 14.49 -21.36 15.21
N ALA A 202 15.73 -21.86 15.26
CA ALA A 202 16.12 -22.77 16.31
C ALA A 202 16.06 -22.00 17.64
N ASN A 203 15.18 -22.44 18.56
CA ASN A 203 15.10 -21.93 19.92
C ASN A 203 16.44 -22.16 20.65
N ALA A 204 17.33 -21.19 20.56
CA ALA A 204 18.43 -21.01 21.48
C ALA A 204 18.14 -19.74 22.30
N ALA A 205 18.01 -19.90 23.61
CA ALA A 205 17.75 -18.82 24.55
C ALA A 205 18.69 -17.64 24.30
N SER A 206 18.13 -16.52 23.85
CA SER A 206 18.88 -15.33 23.44
C SER A 206 19.09 -14.42 24.64
N SER A 207 20.34 -14.22 25.03
CA SER A 207 20.73 -13.03 25.81
C SER A 207 20.33 -11.76 25.02
N PRO A 208 19.97 -10.66 25.69
CA PRO A 208 19.62 -9.42 24.99
C PRO A 208 20.79 -8.95 24.14
N ALA A 209 20.56 -8.81 22.83
CA ALA A 209 21.53 -8.26 21.90
C ALA A 209 21.85 -6.81 22.31
N PRO A 210 23.12 -6.37 22.22
CA PRO A 210 23.49 -5.00 22.52
C PRO A 210 22.76 -4.04 21.57
N LEU A 211 22.20 -2.97 22.13
CA LEU A 211 21.69 -1.83 21.35
C LEU A 211 22.81 -1.29 20.44
N PRO A 212 22.50 -0.89 19.20
CA PRO A 212 23.48 -0.37 18.28
C PRO A 212 24.10 0.91 18.85
N ASP A 213 25.41 1.04 18.69
CA ASP A 213 26.14 2.25 19.03
C ASP A 213 25.62 3.42 18.17
N ALA A 214 25.53 4.62 18.76
CA ALA A 214 25.15 5.85 18.07
C ALA A 214 26.08 6.13 16.87
N ALA A 215 27.34 5.71 16.95
CA ALA A 215 28.28 5.79 15.84
C ALA A 215 27.83 4.97 14.62
N ALA A 216 27.27 3.78 14.81
CA ALA A 216 26.80 2.93 13.72
C ALA A 216 25.56 3.52 13.03
N ILE A 217 24.64 4.11 13.81
CA ILE A 217 23.50 4.85 13.28
C ILE A 217 23.97 6.05 12.46
N GLN A 218 24.95 6.80 12.98
CA GLN A 218 25.52 7.95 12.28
C GLN A 218 26.16 7.56 10.95
N THR A 219 26.81 6.40 10.86
CA THR A 219 27.39 5.90 9.60
C THR A 219 26.32 5.69 8.52
N VAL A 220 25.13 5.21 8.88
CA VAL A 220 24.01 5.02 7.95
C VAL A 220 23.45 6.36 7.47
N THR A 221 23.29 7.33 8.37
CA THR A 221 22.68 8.63 8.04
C THR A 221 23.65 9.57 7.31
N ALA A 222 24.94 9.55 7.68
CA ALA A 222 25.97 10.45 7.13
C ALA A 222 26.18 10.31 5.62
N ILE A 223 25.82 9.16 5.02
CA ILE A 223 25.87 8.94 3.56
C ILE A 223 24.97 9.94 2.83
N PHE A 224 23.85 10.34 3.44
CA PHE A 224 22.88 11.26 2.85
C PHE A 224 23.21 12.73 3.11
N ASP A 225 24.04 13.02 4.12
CA ASP A 225 24.50 14.38 4.44
C ASP A 225 25.57 14.87 3.45
N GLN A 226 26.24 13.97 2.74
CA GLN A 226 27.24 14.32 1.73
C GLN A 226 26.56 14.94 0.49
N PRO A 227 27.16 15.99 -0.13
CA PRO A 227 26.66 16.53 -1.38
C PRO A 227 26.68 15.45 -2.47
N ALA A 228 25.70 15.49 -3.39
CA ALA A 228 25.66 14.56 -4.50
C ALA A 228 26.95 14.67 -5.34
N ASP A 229 27.60 13.54 -5.61
CA ASP A 229 28.79 13.51 -6.46
C ASP A 229 28.39 13.84 -7.91
N PRO A 230 28.87 14.96 -8.49
CA PRO A 230 28.54 15.34 -9.87
C PRO A 230 29.11 14.35 -10.91
N GLN A 231 30.04 13.48 -10.53
CA GLN A 231 30.60 12.43 -11.38
C GLN A 231 29.81 11.11 -11.33
N ALA A 232 28.83 10.97 -10.43
CA ALA A 232 28.07 9.72 -10.25
C ALA A 232 27.04 9.42 -11.38
N GLY A 233 27.11 10.13 -12.51
CA GLY A 233 26.15 10.03 -13.60
C GLY A 233 24.80 10.68 -13.28
N GLU A 234 23.86 10.59 -14.21
CA GLU A 234 22.48 11.04 -13.98
C GLU A 234 21.86 10.20 -12.85
N LEU A 235 21.49 10.86 -11.75
CA LEU A 235 20.81 10.22 -10.62
C LEU A 235 19.51 9.59 -11.12
N ALA A 236 19.21 8.37 -10.64
CA ALA A 236 17.96 7.71 -10.95
C ALA A 236 16.77 8.56 -10.50
N ASP A 237 15.84 8.83 -11.42
CA ASP A 237 14.50 9.30 -11.07
C ASP A 237 13.71 8.11 -10.50
N LEU A 238 13.70 8.01 -9.16
CA LEU A 238 12.93 7.02 -8.41
C LEU A 238 11.51 7.53 -8.08
N GLY A 239 11.15 8.73 -8.56
CA GLY A 239 9.87 9.37 -8.28
C GLY A 239 9.83 10.12 -6.94
N PRO A 240 8.70 10.80 -6.66
CA PRO A 240 8.58 11.78 -5.56
C PRO A 240 8.53 11.15 -4.17
N ALA A 241 8.47 9.82 -4.07
CA ALA A 241 8.45 9.13 -2.79
C ALA A 241 9.81 9.15 -2.07
N TYR A 242 10.89 9.46 -2.78
CA TYR A 242 12.25 9.49 -2.23
C TYR A 242 12.76 10.93 -2.21
N ASN A 243 13.23 11.36 -1.03
CA ASN A 243 13.74 12.71 -0.82
C ASN A 243 15.17 12.87 -1.34
N THR A 244 15.98 11.83 -1.16
CA THR A 244 17.42 11.85 -1.47
C THR A 244 17.80 10.52 -2.07
N VAL A 245 18.54 10.52 -3.18
CA VAL A 245 19.04 9.32 -3.86
C VAL A 245 20.56 9.41 -3.99
N ARG A 246 21.24 8.28 -3.80
CA ARG A 246 22.70 8.11 -3.91
C ARG A 246 23.00 6.85 -4.70
N VAL A 247 23.98 6.91 -5.60
CA VAL A 247 24.50 5.72 -6.27
C VAL A 247 25.33 4.92 -5.28
N ALA A 248 25.17 3.60 -5.28
CA ALA A 248 25.82 2.71 -4.33
C ALA A 248 26.63 1.63 -5.03
N GLY A 249 27.91 1.51 -4.67
CA GLY A 249 28.80 0.51 -5.23
C GLY A 249 29.30 0.89 -6.63
N LEU A 250 29.13 -0.03 -7.59
CA LEU A 250 29.58 0.17 -8.97
C LEU A 250 28.63 1.15 -9.70
N PRO A 251 29.15 2.03 -10.57
CA PRO A 251 28.32 2.90 -11.39
C PRO A 251 27.28 2.07 -12.18
N PRO A 252 26.12 2.66 -12.52
CA PRO A 252 25.03 1.96 -13.18
C PRO A 252 25.54 1.21 -14.41
N ARG A 253 25.35 -0.11 -14.40
CA ARG A 253 25.96 -1.07 -15.34
C ARG A 253 25.18 -1.20 -16.63
N GLY A 254 24.83 -0.08 -17.27
CA GLY A 254 24.07 0.01 -18.53
C GLY A 254 22.68 -0.67 -18.58
N THR A 255 22.34 -1.48 -17.58
CA THR A 255 21.30 -2.53 -17.55
C THR A 255 20.54 -2.52 -16.22
N TYR A 256 21.24 -2.20 -15.12
CA TYR A 256 20.65 -1.89 -13.83
C TYR A 256 21.57 -0.97 -13.01
N GLY A 257 20.99 -0.29 -12.02
CA GLY A 257 21.70 0.54 -11.04
C GLY A 257 21.31 0.18 -9.61
N ILE A 258 22.25 0.32 -8.68
CA ILE A 258 22.03 0.12 -7.25
C ILE A 258 22.11 1.48 -6.57
N TYR A 259 21.08 1.80 -5.79
CA TYR A 259 20.92 3.10 -5.18
C TYR A 259 20.59 2.96 -3.69
N LEU A 260 21.05 3.92 -2.90
CA LEU A 260 20.55 4.18 -1.56
C LEU A 260 19.60 5.37 -1.63
N ALA A 261 18.42 5.25 -1.04
CA ALA A 261 17.42 6.30 -1.06
C ALA A 261 16.84 6.57 0.33
N GLN A 262 16.53 7.83 0.62
CA GLN A 262 15.84 8.21 1.85
C GLN A 262 14.35 8.45 1.54
N ARG A 263 13.47 7.75 2.26
CA ARG A 263 12.01 7.90 2.15
C ARG A 263 11.50 8.59 3.41
N GLY A 264 10.96 9.81 3.25
CA GLY A 264 10.59 10.64 4.39
C GLY A 264 11.81 11.02 5.24
N THR A 265 11.64 11.09 6.56
CA THR A 265 12.69 11.55 7.49
C THR A 265 13.42 10.41 8.22
N SER A 266 12.92 9.19 8.18
CA SER A 266 13.40 8.11 9.06
C SER A 266 13.61 6.75 8.39
N GLN A 267 13.27 6.60 7.10
CA GLN A 267 13.47 5.35 6.37
C GLN A 267 14.55 5.49 5.32
N TYR A 268 15.40 4.48 5.26
CA TYR A 268 16.47 4.37 4.28
C TYR A 268 16.29 3.07 3.52
N CYS A 269 16.45 3.15 2.21
CA CYS A 269 16.10 2.11 1.27
C CYS A 269 17.30 1.71 0.44
N LEU A 270 17.49 0.41 0.26
CA LEU A 270 18.34 -0.15 -0.79
C LEU A 270 17.44 -0.42 -2.00
N VAL A 271 17.76 0.19 -3.14
CA VAL A 271 16.96 0.17 -4.36
C VAL A 271 17.79 -0.39 -5.51
N ILE A 272 17.24 -1.32 -6.25
CA ILE A 272 17.79 -1.80 -7.52
C ILE A 272 16.83 -1.35 -8.62
N GLN A 273 17.28 -0.46 -9.50
CA GLN A 273 16.51 -0.01 -10.65
C GLN A 273 17.00 -0.68 -11.92
N HIS A 274 16.06 -1.14 -12.74
CA HIS A 274 16.28 -1.76 -14.04
C HIS A 274 16.31 -0.69 -15.13
N VAL A 275 16.85 -1.01 -16.32
CA VAL A 275 16.84 -0.12 -17.49
C VAL A 275 15.46 0.35 -17.93
N ASP A 276 14.42 -0.45 -17.69
CA ASP A 276 13.02 -0.09 -17.98
C ASP A 276 12.41 0.82 -16.90
N ARG A 277 13.23 1.31 -15.95
CA ARG A 277 12.87 2.14 -14.79
C ARG A 277 12.01 1.43 -13.74
N THR A 278 11.75 0.14 -13.89
CA THR A 278 11.18 -0.64 -12.78
C THR A 278 12.21 -0.76 -11.66
N ALA A 279 11.75 -0.82 -10.40
CA ALA A 279 12.65 -0.87 -9.27
C ALA A 279 12.15 -1.83 -8.19
N SER A 280 13.11 -2.57 -7.62
CA SER A 280 12.93 -3.37 -6.40
C SER A 280 13.56 -2.61 -5.24
N SER A 281 12.86 -2.51 -4.10
CA SER A 281 13.39 -1.80 -2.94
C SER A 281 13.10 -2.52 -1.63
N ILE A 282 14.01 -2.41 -0.67
CA ILE A 282 13.81 -2.78 0.73
C ILE A 282 14.20 -1.60 1.61
N CYS A 283 13.35 -1.25 2.58
CA CYS A 283 13.54 -0.09 3.43
C CYS A 283 13.51 -0.48 4.91
N ALA A 284 14.35 0.17 5.71
CA ALA A 284 14.33 0.06 7.16
C ALA A 284 14.75 1.38 7.82
N GLY A 285 14.51 1.50 9.14
CA GLY A 285 15.04 2.63 9.91
C GLY A 285 16.54 2.47 10.18
N ALA A 286 17.26 3.58 10.40
CA ALA A 286 18.71 3.55 10.60
C ALA A 286 19.17 2.59 11.70
N ASN A 287 18.40 2.47 12.79
CA ASN A 287 18.71 1.54 13.89
C ASN A 287 18.72 0.08 13.46
N VAL A 288 17.81 -0.33 12.56
CA VAL A 288 17.73 -1.70 12.06
C VAL A 288 18.90 -1.97 11.11
N ILE A 289 19.20 -1.02 10.23
CA ILE A 289 20.32 -1.12 9.28
C ILE A 289 21.65 -1.19 10.03
N ALA A 290 21.83 -0.39 11.08
CA ALA A 290 23.04 -0.41 11.91
C ALA A 290 23.24 -1.73 12.68
N GLN A 291 22.16 -2.47 12.97
CA GLN A 291 22.23 -3.76 13.67
C GLN A 291 22.37 -4.95 12.71
N GLU A 292 21.58 -4.98 11.64
CA GLU A 292 21.39 -6.17 10.81
C GLU A 292 21.85 -5.96 9.36
N GLY A 293 22.06 -4.72 8.94
CA GLY A 293 22.21 -4.35 7.53
C GLY A 293 20.89 -4.43 6.76
N LEU A 294 20.98 -4.33 5.44
CA LEU A 294 19.87 -4.59 4.51
C LEU A 294 20.35 -5.49 3.38
N ARG A 295 19.53 -6.47 3.00
CA ARG A 295 19.81 -7.33 1.86
C ARG A 295 18.63 -7.37 0.91
N LEU A 296 18.89 -7.14 -0.37
CA LEU A 296 17.92 -7.21 -1.45
C LEU A 296 18.40 -8.22 -2.48
N ASN A 297 17.58 -9.22 -2.74
CA ASN A 297 17.79 -10.18 -3.82
C ASN A 297 16.74 -9.91 -4.91
N THR A 298 17.15 -9.81 -6.16
CA THR A 298 16.24 -9.62 -7.30
C THR A 298 16.83 -10.24 -8.56
N VAL A 299 15.98 -10.54 -9.54
CA VAL A 299 16.44 -10.97 -10.87
C VAL A 299 16.49 -9.76 -11.77
N VAL A 300 17.63 -9.50 -12.41
CA VAL A 300 17.82 -8.40 -13.37
C VAL A 300 18.22 -8.92 -14.74
N TRP A 301 17.97 -8.13 -15.78
CA TRP A 301 18.61 -8.34 -17.08
C TRP A 301 19.97 -7.65 -17.07
N GLY A 302 21.03 -8.34 -17.52
CA GLY A 302 22.38 -7.79 -17.60
C GLY A 302 23.31 -8.62 -18.47
N ALA A 303 24.57 -8.20 -18.62
CA ALA A 303 25.59 -8.96 -19.33
C ALA A 303 26.59 -9.59 -18.34
N LEU A 304 27.02 -10.82 -18.63
CA LEU A 304 28.11 -11.46 -17.89
C LEU A 304 29.46 -10.96 -18.43
N GLY A 305 30.06 -9.99 -17.76
CA GLY A 305 31.38 -9.46 -18.12
C GLY A 305 31.59 -8.03 -17.65
N VAL A 306 32.86 -7.63 -17.48
CA VAL A 306 33.22 -6.26 -17.06
C VAL A 306 32.98 -5.25 -18.20
N ASP A 307 33.01 -5.73 -19.45
CA ASP A 307 32.92 -4.89 -20.64
C ASP A 307 31.49 -4.77 -21.20
N GLU A 308 30.47 -5.31 -20.52
CA GLU A 308 29.02 -5.18 -20.83
C GLU A 308 28.59 -5.49 -22.29
N THR A 309 29.47 -6.06 -23.11
CA THR A 309 29.25 -6.35 -24.54
C THR A 309 28.71 -7.75 -24.81
N GLY A 310 28.51 -8.55 -23.76
CA GLY A 310 27.93 -9.89 -23.87
C GLY A 310 26.43 -9.86 -24.18
N PRO A 311 25.86 -10.97 -24.68
CA PRO A 311 24.41 -11.08 -24.85
C PRO A 311 23.71 -10.88 -23.49
N PRO A 312 22.56 -10.18 -23.46
CA PRO A 312 21.82 -9.98 -22.24
C PRO A 312 21.32 -11.34 -21.72
N VAL A 313 21.53 -11.58 -20.43
CA VAL A 313 21.08 -12.77 -19.69
C VAL A 313 20.36 -12.33 -18.42
N LEU A 314 19.54 -13.21 -17.86
CA LEU A 314 18.97 -13.02 -16.53
C LEU A 314 20.03 -13.31 -15.48
N LEU A 315 20.14 -12.42 -14.49
CA LEU A 315 21.10 -12.50 -13.39
C LEU A 315 20.35 -12.45 -12.05
N ASP A 316 20.69 -13.35 -11.14
CA ASP A 316 20.37 -13.21 -9.72
C ASP A 316 21.33 -12.18 -9.12
N LEU A 317 20.81 -11.00 -8.81
CA LEU A 317 21.53 -9.91 -8.17
C LEU A 317 21.21 -9.90 -6.68
N THR A 318 22.26 -10.00 -5.85
CA THR A 318 22.19 -9.73 -4.42
C THR A 318 22.91 -8.41 -4.15
N ALA A 319 22.21 -7.44 -3.58
CA ALA A 319 22.80 -6.24 -3.02
C ALA A 319 22.68 -6.26 -1.49
N THR A 320 23.75 -5.92 -0.79
CA THR A 320 23.79 -5.89 0.67
C THR A 320 24.37 -4.57 1.14
N TRP A 321 23.61 -3.84 1.94
CA TRP A 321 24.08 -2.68 2.70
C TRP A 321 24.49 -3.17 4.10
N LEU A 322 25.80 -3.16 4.36
CA LEU A 322 26.39 -3.61 5.60
C LEU A 322 26.25 -2.58 6.72
N THR A 323 26.41 -3.03 7.96
CA THR A 323 26.31 -2.21 9.18
C THR A 323 27.39 -1.12 9.28
N ASP A 324 28.47 -1.25 8.51
CA ASP A 324 29.55 -0.27 8.39
C ASP A 324 29.27 0.80 7.31
N GLY A 325 28.07 0.79 6.72
CA GLY A 325 27.66 1.71 5.67
C GLY A 325 28.10 1.31 4.26
N THR A 326 28.90 0.26 4.10
CA THR A 326 29.34 -0.18 2.77
C THR A 326 28.23 -0.93 2.03
N VAL A 327 28.21 -0.80 0.70
CA VAL A 327 27.27 -1.53 -0.16
C VAL A 327 28.06 -2.50 -1.03
N MET A 328 27.75 -3.78 -0.88
CA MET A 328 28.30 -4.86 -1.69
C MET A 328 27.23 -5.37 -2.65
N SER A 329 27.66 -5.82 -3.82
CA SER A 329 26.78 -6.53 -4.75
C SER A 329 27.46 -7.76 -5.33
N SER A 330 26.67 -8.80 -5.57
CA SER A 330 27.09 -9.99 -6.29
C SER A 330 26.03 -10.38 -7.31
N THR A 331 26.47 -10.86 -8.46
CA THR A 331 25.62 -11.33 -9.55
C THR A 331 26.00 -12.74 -9.93
N MET A 332 25.02 -13.60 -10.17
CA MET A 332 25.22 -14.91 -10.78
C MET A 332 24.18 -15.15 -11.89
N PRO A 333 24.48 -15.98 -12.90
CA PRO A 333 23.49 -16.35 -13.91
C PRO A 333 22.24 -16.93 -13.26
N HIS A 334 21.06 -16.41 -13.62
CA HIS A 334 19.80 -16.92 -13.10
C HIS A 334 19.52 -18.31 -13.68
N VAL A 335 19.32 -19.30 -12.80
CA VAL A 335 18.92 -20.66 -13.20
C VAL A 335 17.46 -20.86 -12.82
N PRO A 336 16.53 -20.94 -13.79
CA PRO A 336 15.12 -21.09 -13.48
C PRO A 336 14.88 -22.39 -12.70
N PRO A 337 14.13 -22.37 -11.59
CA PRO A 337 13.78 -23.56 -10.84
C PRO A 337 12.92 -24.48 -11.73
N GLY A 338 13.51 -25.58 -12.20
CA GLY A 338 12.92 -26.49 -13.19
C GLY A 338 13.80 -26.79 -14.39
N SER A 339 14.92 -26.06 -14.55
CA SER A 339 15.93 -26.33 -15.57
C SER A 339 16.85 -27.46 -15.14
N ALA A 340 16.29 -28.66 -14.89
CA ALA A 340 17.07 -29.88 -14.87
C ALA A 340 17.45 -30.23 -16.33
N TYR A 341 18.32 -29.42 -16.93
CA TYR A 341 19.07 -29.86 -18.08
C TYR A 341 20.05 -30.90 -17.57
N ALA A 342 19.77 -32.16 -17.90
CA ALA A 342 20.73 -33.24 -17.81
C ALA A 342 22.02 -32.78 -18.50
N MET A 343 23.10 -32.65 -17.74
CA MET A 343 24.43 -32.59 -18.34
C MET A 343 24.71 -33.97 -18.96
N PRO A 344 25.20 -34.05 -20.21
CA PRO A 344 25.69 -35.29 -20.79
C PRO A 344 26.95 -35.80 -20.09
#